data_AF-A0A416U2C7-F1
#
_entry.id   AF-A0A416U2C7-F1
#
_cell.length_a   1.000
_cell.length_b   1.000
_cell.length_c   1.000
_cell.angle_alpha   90.00
_cell.angle_beta   90.00
_cell.angle_gamma   90.00
#
_symmetry.space_group_name_H-M   'P 1'
#
loop_
_entity.id
_entity.type
_entity.pdbx_description
1 polymer ?
#
loop_
_entity_poly.entity_id
_entity_poly.type
_entity_poly.pdbx_seq_one_letter_code
_entity_poly.pdbx_strand_id
1 'polypeptide(L)' 'MTYKRKTKDCYAIEGNCGYGWDIECNCEDRADAKAQLKTYRENVTYPVRIKKWRERISD' A
#
# COMPACT_ATOMS: atom_id res chain seq x y z
N MET A 1 -30.21 10.30 -7.26
CA MET A 1 -28.79 10.67 -6.98
C MET A 1 -27.98 9.40 -6.84
N THR A 2 -27.02 9.17 -7.73
CA THR A 2 -26.10 8.03 -7.62
C THR A 2 -25.26 8.18 -6.36
N TYR A 3 -25.17 7.13 -5.55
CA TYR A 3 -24.34 7.15 -4.33
C TYR A 3 -22.88 7.43 -4.70
N LYS A 4 -22.35 8.57 -4.24
CA LYS A 4 -20.93 8.88 -4.33
C LYS A 4 -20.21 8.28 -3.13
N ARG A 5 -19.22 7.42 -3.40
CA ARG A 5 -18.39 6.82 -2.37
C ARG A 5 -17.59 7.92 -1.65
N LYS A 6 -17.60 7.89 -0.31
CA LYS A 6 -16.90 8.89 0.55
C LYS A 6 -15.48 8.50 0.92
N THR A 7 -14.94 7.42 0.33
CA THR A 7 -13.61 6.89 0.66
C THR A 7 -12.85 6.48 -0.59
N LYS A 8 -11.53 6.73 -0.60
CA LYS A 8 -10.59 6.22 -1.60
C LYS A 8 -9.86 5.00 -1.04
N ASP A 9 -9.63 3.99 -1.87
CA ASP A 9 -8.80 2.84 -1.50
C ASP A 9 -7.33 3.25 -1.67
N CYS A 10 -6.54 3.18 -0.59
CA CYS A 10 -5.11 3.48 -0.60
C CYS A 10 -4.30 2.19 -0.44
N TYR A 11 -3.14 2.14 -1.07
CA TYR A 11 -2.22 1.01 -1.05
C TYR A 11 -0.81 1.49 -0.71
N ALA A 12 -0.06 0.68 0.02
CA ALA A 12 1.37 0.90 0.25
C ALA A 12 2.10 -0.42 0.43
N ILE A 13 3.42 -0.39 0.24
CA ILE A 13 4.33 -1.44 0.67
C ILE A 13 4.79 -1.13 2.08
N GLU A 14 4.60 -2.11 2.96
CA GLU A 14 5.26 -2.12 4.27
C GLU A 14 6.44 -3.09 4.23
N GLY A 15 7.55 -2.67 4.82
CA GLY A 15 8.71 -3.51 5.10
C GLY A 15 8.94 -3.67 6.59
N ASN A 16 9.58 -4.78 6.97
CA ASN A 16 9.94 -5.06 8.35
C ASN A 16 11.42 -5.40 8.51
N CYS A 17 12.23 -4.37 8.77
CA CYS A 17 13.66 -4.48 9.02
C CYS A 17 14.02 -4.93 10.46
N GLY A 18 13.09 -5.56 11.19
CA GLY A 18 13.31 -6.09 12.54
C GLY A 18 12.73 -5.25 13.68
N TYR A 19 12.14 -4.09 13.38
CA TYR A 19 11.58 -3.17 14.38
C TYR A 19 10.07 -2.91 14.24
N GLY A 20 9.39 -3.63 13.35
CA GLY A 20 7.97 -3.42 13.08
C GLY A 20 7.66 -3.30 11.60
N TRP A 21 6.42 -2.97 11.27
CA TRP A 21 5.99 -2.74 9.89
C TRP A 21 5.90 -1.24 9.64
N ASP A 22 6.76 -0.73 8.76
CA ASP A 22 6.78 0.67 8.37
C ASP A 22 6.39 0.82 6.91
N ILE A 23 5.69 1.92 6.58
CA ILE A 23 5.34 2.24 5.20
C ILE A 23 6.59 2.74 4.48
N GLU A 24 7.06 1.97 3.51
CA GLU A 24 8.24 2.31 2.72
C GLU A 24 7.87 2.99 1.39
N CYS A 25 6.74 2.61 0.80
CA CYS A 25 6.31 3.14 -0.49
C CYS A 25 4.77 3.22 -0.56
N ASN A 26 4.22 4.42 -0.81
CA ASN A 26 2.80 4.56 -1.12
C ASN A 26 2.57 4.29 -2.61
N CYS A 27 1.51 3.53 -2.91
CA CYS A 27 1.18 3.11 -4.27
C CYS A 27 -0.12 3.79 -4.72
N GLU A 28 -0.19 4.10 -6.02
CA GLU A 28 -1.34 4.79 -6.59
C GLU A 28 -2.57 3.88 -6.64
N ASP A 29 -2.37 2.61 -6.98
CA ASP A 29 -3.43 1.63 -7.09
C ASP A 29 -2.97 0.20 -6.70
N ARG A 30 -3.88 -0.76 -6.85
CA ARG A 30 -3.60 -2.18 -6.54
C ARG A 30 -2.60 -2.81 -7.51
N ALA A 31 -2.57 -2.37 -8.76
CA ALA A 31 -1.69 -2.93 -9.78
C ALA A 31 -0.24 -2.48 -9.53
N ASP A 32 -0.05 -1.20 -9.26
CA ASP A 32 1.21 -0.60 -8.84
C ASP A 32 1.73 -1.26 -7.55
N ALA A 33 0.87 -1.41 -6.53
CA ALA A 33 1.26 -2.10 -5.30
C ALA A 33 1.73 -3.54 -5.52
N LYS A 34 1.18 -4.26 -6.50
CA LYS A 34 1.67 -5.60 -6.85
C LYS A 34 3.00 -5.57 -7.58
N ALA A 35 3.20 -4.61 -8.47
CA ALA A 35 4.46 -4.41 -9.18
C ALA A 35 5.57 -4.06 -8.19
N GLN A 36 5.33 -3.08 -7.31
CA GLN A 36 6.25 -2.70 -6.24
C GLN A 36 6.55 -3.87 -5.30
N LEU A 37 5.53 -4.61 -4.84
CA LEU A 37 5.77 -5.78 -3.98
C LEU A 37 6.71 -6.81 -4.62
N LYS A 38 6.58 -7.04 -5.93
CA LYS A 38 7.49 -7.94 -6.66
C LYS A 38 8.91 -7.38 -6.65
N THR A 39 9.08 -6.11 -7.02
CA THR A 39 10.38 -5.43 -7.00
C THR A 39 11.03 -5.52 -5.62
N TYR A 40 10.30 -5.19 -4.55
CA TYR A 40 10.83 -5.26 -3.19
C TYR A 40 11.25 -6.69 -2.82
N ARG A 41 10.42 -7.70 -3.09
CA ARG A 41 10.77 -9.12 -2.82
C ARG A 41 12.04 -9.59 -3.55
N GLU A 42 12.34 -9.04 -4.71
CA GLU A 42 13.53 -9.39 -5.49
C GLU A 42 14.78 -8.63 -5.01
N ASN A 43 14.63 -7.50 -4.32
CA ASN A 43 15.73 -6.61 -3.93
C ASN A 43 16.02 -6.58 -2.43
N VAL A 44 15.10 -7.02 -1.58
CA VAL A 44 15.24 -6.95 -0.12
C VAL A 44 15.20 -8.34 0.53
N THR A 45 15.94 -8.49 1.63
CA THR A 45 15.99 -9.74 2.40
C THR A 45 14.93 -9.77 3.51
N TYR A 46 14.38 -8.61 3.88
CA TYR A 46 13.40 -8.50 4.94
C TYR A 46 11.96 -8.76 4.46
N PRO A 47 11.05 -9.17 5.35
CA PRO A 47 9.65 -9.38 5.00
C PRO A 47 8.99 -8.08 4.49
N VAL A 48 8.35 -8.17 3.33
CA VAL A 48 7.57 -7.09 2.71
C VAL A 48 6.14 -7.53 2.42
N ARG A 49 5.18 -6.62 2.57
CA ARG A 49 3.75 -6.86 2.31
C ARG A 49 3.04 -5.63 1.77
N ILE A 50 1.90 -5.85 1.12
CA ILE A 50 1.00 -4.76 0.74
C ILE A 50 0.08 -4.46 1.92
N LYS A 51 0.01 -3.20 2.32
CA LYS A 51 -1.02 -2.65 3.19
C LYS A 51 -2.08 -1.96 2.35
N LYS A 52 -3.34 -2.27 2.65
CA LYS A 52 -4.51 -1.60 2.08
C LYS A 52 -5.30 -0.94 3.19
N TRP A 53 -5.67 0.32 3.01
CA TRP A 53 -6.62 1.02 3.87
C TRP A 53 -7.56 1.89 3.04
N ARG A 54 -8.50 2.55 3.72
CA ARG A 54 -9.43 3.48 3.10
C ARG A 54 -9.28 4.82 3.76
N GLU A 55 -9.01 5.85 2.97
CA GLU A 55 -9.01 7.22 3.44
C GLU A 55 -10.33 7.88 3.09
N ARG A 56 -10.81 8.72 4.00
CA ARG A 56 -11.99 9.54 3.74
C ARG A 56 -11.64 10.57 2.68
N ILE A 57 -12.48 10.66 1.66
CA ILE A 57 -12.41 11.76 0.70
C ILE A 57 -12.94 12.97 1.45
N SER A 58 -12.07 13.95 1.70
CA SER A 58 -12.49 15.28 2.15
C SER A 58 -13.25 15.94 1.00
N ASP A 59 -14.46 16.44 1.31
CA ASP A 59 -15.38 17.09 0.37
C ASP A 59 -14.83 18.43 -0.12
#